data_AF-A0A1G1YI71-F1
#
_entry.id   AF-A0A1G1YI71-F1
#
_cell.length_a   1.000
_cell.length_b   1.000
_cell.length_c   1.000
_cell.angle_alpha   90.00
_cell.angle_beta   90.00
_cell.angle_gamma   90.00
#
_symmetry.space_group_name_H-M   'P 1'
#
loop_
_entity.id
_entity.type
_entity.pdbx_description
1 polymer ?
#
loop_
_entity_poly.entity_id
_entity_poly.type
_entity_poly.pdbx_seq_one_letter_code
_entity_poly.pdbx_strand_id
1 'polypeptide(L)'
;MSSPLNKQAIATAAAGTVGVAYAVCALFVSLWPRAAMALMGWLVHLVNVDRYAGDIRITFPGFIFGLVEAMVYAAAVSCLFAWLYERASR
;
A
#
# COMPACT_ATOMS: atom_id res chain seq x y z
N MET A 1 -18.23 -22.30 12.52
CA MET A 1 -18.74 -21.30 11.56
C MET A 1 -17.73 -21.18 10.43
N SER A 2 -17.96 -21.91 9.35
CA SER A 2 -17.14 -21.87 8.14
C SER A 2 -17.46 -20.60 7.35
N SER A 3 -16.48 -19.70 7.26
CA SER A 3 -16.50 -18.60 6.30
C SER A 3 -16.61 -19.17 4.89
N PRO A 4 -17.60 -18.76 4.06
CA PRO A 4 -17.65 -19.16 2.65
C PRO A 4 -16.51 -18.51 1.84
N LEU A 5 -15.91 -17.44 2.38
CA LEU A 5 -14.82 -16.70 1.77
C LEU A 5 -13.46 -17.21 2.30
N ASN A 6 -12.58 -17.66 1.40
CA ASN A 6 -11.23 -18.07 1.77
C ASN A 6 -10.37 -16.84 2.11
N LYS A 7 -10.37 -16.46 3.40
CA LYS A 7 -9.64 -15.30 3.92
C LYS A 7 -8.14 -15.36 3.62
N GLN A 8 -7.55 -16.55 3.67
CA GLN A 8 -6.13 -16.73 3.36
C GLN A 8 -5.84 -16.45 1.89
N ALA A 9 -6.66 -16.96 0.96
CA ALA A 9 -6.49 -16.72 -0.47
C ALA A 9 -6.65 -15.24 -0.83
N ILE A 10 -7.60 -14.54 -0.19
CA ILE A 10 -7.80 -13.10 -0.39
C ILE A 10 -6.63 -12.31 0.19
N ALA A 11 -6.18 -12.65 1.40
CA ALA A 11 -5.05 -11.96 2.04
C ALA A 11 -3.75 -12.13 1.25
N THR A 12 -3.46 -13.32 0.73
CA THR A 12 -2.26 -13.56 -0.08
C THR A 12 -2.33 -12.86 -1.44
N ALA A 13 -3.51 -12.89 -2.10
CA ALA A 13 -3.71 -12.15 -3.35
C ALA A 13 -3.60 -10.63 -3.14
N ALA A 14 -4.18 -10.09 -2.07
CA ALA A 14 -4.08 -8.67 -1.72
C ALA A 14 -2.64 -8.27 -1.39
N ALA A 15 -1.93 -9.05 -0.58
CA ALA A 15 -0.53 -8.79 -0.26
C ALA A 15 0.35 -8.84 -1.51
N GLY A 16 0.19 -9.85 -2.38
CA GLY A 16 0.97 -9.97 -3.61
C GLY A 16 0.71 -8.83 -4.60
N THR A 17 -0.56 -8.48 -4.82
CA THR A 17 -0.94 -7.37 -5.72
C THR A 17 -0.43 -6.03 -5.22
N VAL A 18 -0.58 -5.74 -3.91
CA VAL A 18 -0.04 -4.50 -3.31
C VAL A 18 1.48 -4.49 -3.32
N GLY A 19 2.15 -5.62 -3.09
CA GLY A 19 3.61 -5.71 -3.18
C GLY A 19 4.14 -5.37 -4.57
N VAL A 20 3.51 -5.90 -5.62
CA VAL A 20 3.87 -5.56 -7.02
C VAL A 20 3.58 -4.08 -7.30
N ALA A 21 2.40 -3.59 -6.93
CA ALA A 21 2.04 -2.19 -7.12
C ALA A 21 3.03 -1.24 -6.40
N TYR A 22 3.42 -1.56 -5.17
CA TYR A 22 4.41 -0.82 -4.41
C TYR A 22 5.76 -0.79 -5.11
N ALA A 23 6.24 -1.92 -5.65
CA ALA A 23 7.50 -1.96 -6.38
C ALA A 23 7.48 -1.07 -7.63
N VAL A 24 6.38 -1.09 -8.39
CA VAL A 24 6.18 -0.21 -9.54
C VAL A 24 6.12 1.26 -9.10
N CYS A 25 5.41 1.56 -8.01
CA CYS A 25 5.36 2.90 -7.44
C CYS A 25 6.75 3.40 -7.02
N ALA A 26 7.54 2.58 -6.32
CA ALA A 26 8.90 2.92 -5.91
C ALA A 26 9.80 3.23 -7.11
N LEU A 27 9.70 2.43 -8.18
CA LEU A 27 10.41 2.70 -9.42
C LEU A 27 9.99 4.04 -10.04
N PHE A 28 8.68 4.31 -10.13
CA PHE A 28 8.16 5.58 -10.64
C PHE A 28 8.65 6.79 -9.83
N VAL A 29 8.63 6.72 -8.50
CA VAL A 29 9.16 7.78 -7.63
C VAL A 29 10.66 7.97 -7.83
N SER A 30 11.42 6.89 -8.04
CA SER A 30 12.87 6.97 -8.28
C SER A 30 13.23 7.69 -9.58
N LEU A 31 12.40 7.56 -10.61
CA LEU A 31 12.61 8.17 -11.93
C LEU A 31 12.03 9.59 -12.02
N TRP A 32 10.87 9.85 -11.40
CA TRP A 32 10.16 11.13 -11.47
C TRP A 32 9.67 11.63 -10.10
N PRO A 33 10.59 11.99 -9.18
CA PRO A 33 10.22 12.36 -7.81
C PRO A 33 9.31 13.59 -7.75
N ARG A 34 9.51 14.59 -8.63
CA ARG A 34 8.66 15.79 -8.68
C ARG A 34 7.22 15.48 -9.07
N ALA A 35 7.03 14.62 -10.06
CA ALA A 35 5.69 14.21 -10.50
C ALA A 35 4.99 13.38 -9.41
N ALA A 36 5.73 12.48 -8.76
CA ALA A 36 5.22 11.69 -7.64
C ALA A 36 4.76 12.55 -6.46
N MET A 37 5.53 13.58 -6.08
CA MET A 37 5.18 14.49 -4.99
C MET A 37 3.94 15.33 -5.31
N ALA A 38 3.80 15.81 -6.54
CA ALA A 38 2.60 16.52 -6.99
C ALA A 38 1.35 15.60 -6.94
N LEU A 39 1.49 14.36 -7.42
CA LEU A 39 0.42 13.36 -7.40
C LEU A 39 0.00 13.02 -5.96
N MET A 40 0.96 12.80 -5.06
CA MET A 40 0.68 12.54 -3.63
C MET A 40 0.05 13.74 -2.92
N GLY A 41 0.45 14.96 -3.28
CA GLY A 41 -0.19 16.19 -2.80
C GLY A 41 -1.69 16.20 -3.10
N TRP A 42 -2.09 15.77 -4.30
CA TRP A 42 -3.50 15.68 -4.69
C TRP A 42 -4.24 14.50 -4.05
N LEU A 43 -3.63 13.31 -4.02
CA LEU A 43 -4.27 12.10 -3.51
C LEU A 43 -4.46 12.11 -2.00
N VAL A 44 -3.48 12.63 -1.25
CA VAL A 44 -3.41 12.49 0.21
C VAL A 44 -3.72 13.82 0.92
N HIS A 45 -4.19 14.84 0.18
CA HIS A 45 -4.45 16.19 0.72
C HIS A 45 -3.25 16.75 1.50
N LEU A 46 -2.01 16.45 1.06
CA LEU A 46 -0.81 16.95 1.71
C LEU A 46 -0.65 18.43 1.39
N VAL A 47 -0.97 19.28 2.37
CA VAL A 47 -0.93 20.76 2.24
C VAL A 47 0.49 21.34 2.20
N ASN A 48 1.55 20.55 2.35
CA ASN A 48 2.92 21.05 2.41
C ASN A 48 3.98 20.04 1.92
N VAL A 49 3.86 19.61 0.67
CA VAL A 49 4.77 18.64 0.03
C VAL A 49 6.22 19.15 -0.06
N ASP A 50 6.42 20.47 -0.19
CA ASP A 50 7.75 21.07 -0.35
C ASP A 50 8.66 20.88 0.87
N ARG A 51 8.08 20.81 2.09
CA ARG A 51 8.85 20.52 3.31
C ARG A 51 9.44 19.11 3.35
N TYR A 52 8.85 18.18 2.61
CA TYR A 52 9.26 16.78 2.58
C TYR A 52 10.05 16.42 1.31
N ALA A 53 10.04 17.29 0.30
CA ALA A 53 10.71 17.05 -0.99
C ALA A 53 12.24 17.24 -0.97
N GLY A 54 12.80 17.88 0.06
CA GLY A 54 14.20 18.32 0.06
C GLY A 54 15.24 17.20 0.11
N ASP A 55 14.96 16.04 0.72
CA ASP A 55 16.02 15.06 1.03
C ASP A 55 15.56 13.58 1.12
N ILE A 56 14.33 13.26 0.75
CA ILE A 56 13.84 11.87 0.83
C ILE A 56 14.41 11.06 -0.34
N ARG A 57 15.55 10.41 -0.10
CA ARG A 57 16.14 9.44 -1.01
C ARG A 57 15.57 8.05 -0.74
N ILE A 58 15.13 7.36 -1.79
CA ILE A 58 14.80 5.92 -1.69
C ILE A 58 16.08 5.19 -1.33
N THR A 59 16.14 4.66 -0.11
CA THR A 59 17.23 3.78 0.34
C THR A 59 16.79 2.33 0.18
N PHE A 60 17.74 1.43 -0.09
CA PHE A 60 17.43 0.00 -0.20
C PHE A 60 16.77 -0.56 1.07
N PRO A 61 17.23 -0.26 2.31
CA PRO A 61 16.53 -0.68 3.52
C PRO A 61 15.12 -0.11 3.60
N GLY A 62 14.95 1.19 3.31
CA GLY A 62 13.64 1.84 3.34
C GLY A 62 12.66 1.23 2.34
N PHE A 63 13.13 0.84 1.15
CA PHE A 63 12.33 0.14 0.16
C PHE A 63 11.83 -1.21 0.69
N ILE A 64 12.70 -2.03 1.28
CA ILE A 64 12.34 -3.36 1.81
C ILE A 64 11.38 -3.25 2.99
N PHE A 65 11.64 -2.35 3.94
CA PHE A 65 10.72 -2.13 5.06
C PHE A 65 9.34 -1.67 4.58
N GLY A 66 9.28 -0.68 3.68
CA GLY A 66 8.01 -0.21 3.13
C GLY A 66 7.28 -1.26 2.29
N LEU A 67 8.00 -2.13 1.56
CA LEU A 67 7.41 -3.23 0.81
C LEU A 67 6.74 -4.24 1.75
N VAL A 68 7.45 -4.68 2.79
CA VAL A 68 6.91 -5.62 3.79
C VAL A 68 5.73 -5.00 4.52
N GLU A 69 5.84 -3.74 4.93
CA GLU A 69 4.77 -2.99 5.59
C GLU A 69 3.52 -2.93 4.71
N ALA A 70 3.66 -2.55 3.43
CA ALA A 70 2.55 -2.47 2.49
C ALA A 70 1.86 -3.84 2.29
N MET A 71 2.64 -4.92 2.18
CA MET A 71 2.11 -6.29 2.05
C MET A 71 1.35 -6.73 3.30
N VAL A 72 1.90 -6.45 4.50
CA VAL A 72 1.27 -6.79 5.78
C VAL A 72 -0.02 -6.00 5.99
N TYR A 73 -0.01 -4.70 5.70
CA TYR A 73 -1.20 -3.86 5.79
C TYR A 73 -2.27 -4.28 4.80
N ALA A 74 -1.92 -4.63 3.56
CA ALA A 74 -2.87 -5.16 2.59
C ALA A 74 -3.51 -6.48 3.05
N ALA A 75 -2.72 -7.39 3.60
CA ALA A 75 -3.23 -8.64 4.19
C ALA A 75 -4.16 -8.38 5.37
N ALA A 76 -3.77 -7.49 6.30
CA ALA A 76 -4.58 -7.14 7.46
C ALA A 76 -5.90 -6.47 7.08
N VAL A 77 -5.85 -5.48 6.19
CA VAL A 77 -7.03 -4.74 5.70
C VAL A 77 -7.97 -5.67 4.95
N SER A 78 -7.46 -6.49 4.01
CA SER A 78 -8.31 -7.43 3.28
C SER A 78 -8.97 -8.48 4.17
N CYS A 79 -8.29 -8.97 5.21
CA CYS A 79 -8.88 -9.81 6.25
C CYS A 79 -10.00 -9.10 7.03
N LEU A 80 -9.77 -7.83 7.39
CA LEU A 80 -10.78 -7.01 8.07
C LEU A 80 -12.01 -6.80 7.18
N PHE A 81 -11.82 -6.46 5.90
CA PHE A 81 -12.90 -6.31 4.94
C PHE A 81 -13.66 -7.62 4.70
N ALA A 82 -12.96 -8.75 4.58
CA ALA A 82 -13.60 -10.06 4.48
C ALA A 82 -14.48 -10.37 5.71
N TRP A 83 -14.01 -10.03 6.92
CA TRP A 83 -14.79 -10.18 8.15
C TRP A 83 -16.01 -9.24 8.20
N LEU A 84 -15.84 -7.96 7.83
CA LEU A 84 -16.94 -7.00 7.76
C LEU A 84 -18.00 -7.42 6.74
N TYR A 85 -17.58 -7.91 5.58
CA TYR A 85 -18.49 -8.39 4.52
C TYR A 85 -19.33 -9.57 5.00
N GLU A 86 -18.73 -10.54 5.69
CA GLU A 86 -19.46 -11.67 6.28
C GLU A 86 -20.44 -11.23 7.38
N ARG A 87 -20.12 -10.17 8.12
CA ARG A 87 -21.01 -9.65 9.16
C ARG A 87 -22.16 -8.84 8.56
N ALA A 88 -21.90 -8.05 7.51
CA ALA A 88 -22.91 -7.23 6.85
C ALA A 88 -23.85 -8.03 5.93
N SER A 89 -23.39 -9.19 5.43
CA SER A 89 -24.20 -10.09 4.58
C SER A 89 -25.06 -11.10 5.37
N ARG A 90 -25.04 -11.05 6.70
CA ARG A 90 -25.92 -11.81 7.61
C ARG A 90 -27.03 -10.91 8.14
#